data_AF-A0A0A0BF00-F1
#
_entry.id   AF-A0A0A0BF00-F1
#
_cell.length_a   1.000
_cell.length_b   1.000
_cell.length_c   1.000
_cell.angle_alpha   90.00
_cell.angle_beta   90.00
_cell.angle_gamma   90.00
#
_symmetry.space_group_name_H-M   'P 1'
#
loop_
_entity.id
_entity.type
_entity.pdbx_description
1 polymer ?
#
loop_
_entity_poly.entity_id
_entity_poly.type
_entity_poly.pdbx_seq_one_letter_code
_entity_poly.pdbx_strand_id
1 'polypeptide(L)'
;MKLLVDIGNSRIKWASIDDNGLNEGQSFQRGKTSIKAALNKAWKTLSDIDAVYVANVGGEKLATQLTEWTEKQWQITPVYIHTEKKRFGVTNAYDEPSKLGIDRWLSLIAARQHARQAQCVIDCGTAMTIDIVTKTGQHQGGMILPGLSLMRSALATSTHALTEETDEKEFKTLATNTYSAIQAGTLYSVTATLERIINDLQESFDNKIRFIITGGDAESLLPLLPDNINHYPDIVLKGLAFYARQDDKKKRAEKRTDNNKKAAAESTENPTDGSDFTQETSVERYIQNKNKTQSNSKPKTRRVRRSKAPKAEQESSAQTDKPDTSLPEEAI
;
A
#
# COMPACT_ATOMS: atom_id res chain seq x y z
N MET A 1 13.24 -18.96 0.56
CA MET A 1 12.19 -17.98 0.21
C MET A 1 11.62 -17.34 1.48
N LYS A 2 10.90 -16.21 1.40
CA LYS A 2 10.28 -15.57 2.57
C LYS A 2 8.77 -15.57 2.45
N LEU A 3 8.08 -15.64 3.58
CA LEU A 3 6.62 -15.57 3.65
C LEU A 3 6.19 -14.17 4.13
N LEU A 4 5.29 -13.54 3.39
CA LEU A 4 4.65 -12.28 3.76
C LEU A 4 3.21 -12.58 4.18
N VAL A 5 2.81 -12.09 5.34
CA VAL A 5 1.50 -12.39 5.94
C VAL A 5 0.83 -11.08 6.36
N ASP A 6 -0.39 -10.87 5.87
CA ASP A 6 -1.26 -9.78 6.27
C ASP A 6 -2.46 -10.34 7.05
N ILE A 7 -2.47 -10.07 8.35
CA ILE A 7 -3.51 -10.51 9.29
C ILE A 7 -4.50 -9.37 9.48
N GLY A 8 -5.57 -9.40 8.67
CA GLY A 8 -6.71 -8.51 8.77
C GLY A 8 -7.74 -8.95 9.82
N ASN A 9 -8.78 -8.13 10.00
CA ASN A 9 -9.90 -8.42 10.92
C ASN A 9 -10.73 -9.66 10.50
N SER A 10 -10.91 -9.86 9.20
CA SER A 10 -11.80 -10.92 8.68
C SER A 10 -11.07 -11.95 7.82
N ARG A 11 -9.87 -11.64 7.33
CA ARG A 11 -9.13 -12.45 6.37
C ARG A 11 -7.65 -12.42 6.67
N ILE A 12 -6.95 -13.51 6.37
CA ILE A 12 -5.49 -13.54 6.29
C ILE A 12 -5.11 -13.66 4.82
N LYS A 13 -4.31 -12.71 4.33
CA LYS A 13 -3.68 -12.76 3.02
C LYS A 13 -2.20 -13.11 3.19
N TRP A 14 -1.63 -13.82 2.24
CA TRP A 14 -0.21 -14.16 2.28
C TRP A 14 0.35 -14.40 0.89
N ALA A 15 1.66 -14.23 0.73
CA ALA A 15 2.40 -14.56 -0.48
C ALA A 15 3.83 -14.94 -0.11
N SER A 16 4.48 -15.77 -0.93
CA SER A 16 5.92 -15.98 -0.84
C SER A 16 6.66 -14.96 -1.72
N ILE A 17 7.87 -14.61 -1.31
CA ILE A 17 8.79 -13.77 -2.08
C ILE A 17 10.17 -14.43 -2.12
N ASP A 18 10.76 -14.45 -3.31
CA ASP A 18 12.09 -14.99 -3.59
C ASP A 18 12.90 -14.03 -4.49
N ASP A 19 14.01 -14.52 -5.04
CA ASP A 19 14.89 -13.74 -5.93
C ASP A 19 14.20 -13.35 -7.26
N ASN A 20 13.16 -14.08 -7.69
CA ASN A 20 12.39 -13.79 -8.91
C ASN A 20 11.29 -12.75 -8.66
N GLY A 21 10.83 -12.60 -7.42
CA GLY A 21 9.86 -11.58 -7.05
C GLY A 21 8.81 -12.06 -6.07
N LEU A 22 7.73 -11.30 -5.98
CA LEU A 22 6.57 -11.63 -5.17
C LEU A 22 5.67 -12.57 -5.97
N ASN A 23 5.37 -13.74 -5.41
CA ASN A 23 4.42 -14.68 -6.00
C ASN A 23 2.97 -14.19 -5.79
N GLU A 24 2.02 -14.78 -6.51
CA GLU A 24 0.61 -14.45 -6.41
C GLU A 24 0.09 -14.62 -4.97
N GLY A 25 -0.72 -13.64 -4.51
CA GLY A 25 -1.32 -13.66 -3.19
C GLY A 25 -2.38 -14.74 -3.04
N GLN A 26 -2.35 -15.44 -1.91
CA GLN A 26 -3.39 -16.37 -1.48
C GLN A 26 -4.07 -15.84 -0.23
N SER A 27 -5.29 -16.31 0.05
CA SER A 27 -6.01 -15.88 1.24
C SER A 27 -6.97 -16.93 1.78
N PHE A 28 -7.30 -16.81 3.06
CA PHE A 28 -8.35 -17.60 3.70
C PHE A 28 -9.09 -16.74 4.73
N GLN A 29 -10.38 -17.05 4.93
CA GLN A 29 -11.21 -16.34 5.90
C GLN A 29 -10.86 -16.73 7.33
N ARG A 30 -11.00 -15.78 8.26
CA ARG A 30 -10.97 -16.01 9.71
C ARG A 30 -12.31 -16.62 10.13
N GLY A 31 -12.46 -17.93 9.95
CA GLY A 31 -13.65 -18.67 10.38
C GLY A 31 -13.65 -19.03 11.87
N LYS A 32 -14.70 -19.74 12.31
CA LYS A 32 -14.80 -20.34 13.65
C LYS A 32 -13.78 -21.47 13.90
N THR A 33 -13.17 -22.01 12.84
CA THR A 33 -12.15 -23.05 12.91
C THR A 33 -10.86 -22.53 13.54
N SER A 34 -10.16 -23.37 14.29
CA SER A 34 -8.84 -23.03 14.85
C SER A 34 -7.89 -22.50 13.77
N ILE A 35 -7.30 -21.33 14.01
CA ILE A 35 -6.31 -20.73 13.10
C ILE A 35 -5.20 -21.72 12.72
N LYS A 36 -4.76 -22.56 13.66
CA LYS A 36 -3.71 -23.57 13.43
C LYS A 36 -4.09 -24.56 12.33
N ALA A 37 -5.37 -24.94 12.23
CA ALA A 37 -5.84 -25.81 11.16
C ALA A 37 -5.83 -25.10 9.80
N ALA A 38 -6.20 -23.82 9.75
CA ALA A 38 -6.11 -23.01 8.54
C ALA A 38 -4.65 -22.83 8.10
N LEU A 39 -3.73 -22.55 9.03
CA LEU A 39 -2.29 -22.46 8.76
C LEU A 39 -1.74 -23.79 8.24
N ASN A 40 -2.10 -24.91 8.86
CA ASN A 40 -1.71 -26.24 8.37
C ASN A 40 -2.19 -26.48 6.94
N LYS A 41 -3.45 -26.15 6.63
CA LYS A 41 -3.99 -26.33 5.28
C LYS A 41 -3.24 -25.46 4.26
N ALA A 42 -2.92 -24.22 4.62
CA ALA A 42 -2.31 -23.26 3.71
C ALA A 42 -0.80 -23.48 3.53
N TRP A 43 -0.08 -23.86 4.58
CA TRP A 43 1.37 -23.71 4.63
C TRP A 43 2.17 -24.98 4.93
N LYS A 44 1.51 -26.09 5.31
CA LYS A 44 2.22 -27.33 5.68
C LYS A 44 3.08 -27.90 4.56
N THR A 45 2.72 -27.64 3.31
CA THR A 45 3.47 -28.10 2.13
C THR A 45 4.53 -27.12 1.65
N LEU A 46 4.62 -25.93 2.25
CA LEU A 46 5.67 -24.96 1.91
C LEU A 46 7.00 -25.42 2.52
N SER A 47 8.04 -25.48 1.70
CA SER A 47 9.41 -25.75 2.09
C SER A 47 10.28 -24.50 1.92
N ASP A 48 11.50 -24.55 2.48
CA ASP A 48 12.54 -23.54 2.24
C ASP A 48 12.14 -22.12 2.65
N ILE A 49 11.33 -21.99 3.71
CA ILE A 49 11.00 -20.69 4.31
C ILE A 49 12.17 -20.25 5.18
N ASP A 50 12.73 -19.07 4.90
CA ASP A 50 13.88 -18.50 5.64
C ASP A 50 13.45 -17.45 6.67
N ALA A 51 12.31 -16.80 6.43
CA ALA A 51 11.76 -15.76 7.29
C ALA A 51 10.28 -15.54 7.02
N VAL A 52 9.57 -15.06 8.05
CA VAL A 52 8.15 -14.69 7.99
C VAL A 52 8.02 -13.22 8.39
N TYR A 53 7.39 -12.40 7.56
CA TYR A 53 7.11 -10.98 7.81
C TYR A 53 5.61 -10.77 7.94
N VAL A 54 5.19 -10.07 9.01
CA VAL A 54 3.79 -10.01 9.40
C VAL A 54 3.32 -8.57 9.55
N ALA A 55 2.25 -8.22 8.83
CA ALA A 55 1.38 -7.10 9.17
C ALA A 55 0.21 -7.64 10.01
N ASN A 56 -0.07 -7.05 11.16
CA ASN A 56 -1.14 -7.53 12.03
C ASN A 56 -2.02 -6.40 12.55
N VAL A 57 -3.28 -6.41 12.12
CA VAL A 57 -4.38 -5.63 12.72
C VAL A 57 -5.44 -6.53 13.35
N GLY A 58 -5.27 -7.86 13.27
CA GLY A 58 -6.23 -8.86 13.75
C GLY A 58 -6.13 -9.21 15.24
N GLY A 59 -5.16 -8.63 15.97
CA GLY A 59 -5.00 -8.73 17.42
C GLY A 59 -3.87 -9.66 17.90
N GLU A 60 -3.50 -9.54 19.18
CA GLU A 60 -2.36 -10.25 19.77
C GLU A 60 -2.54 -11.76 19.82
N LYS A 61 -3.75 -12.24 20.12
CA LYS A 61 -4.04 -13.69 20.18
C LYS A 61 -3.67 -14.41 18.90
N LEU A 62 -3.92 -13.80 17.74
CA LEU A 62 -3.53 -14.35 16.45
C LEU A 62 -2.03 -14.31 16.23
N ALA A 63 -1.36 -13.24 16.67
CA ALA A 63 0.10 -13.15 16.61
C ALA A 63 0.75 -14.28 17.42
N THR A 64 0.28 -14.53 18.65
CA THR A 64 0.78 -15.64 19.47
C THR A 64 0.57 -16.99 18.77
N GLN A 65 -0.63 -17.25 18.25
CA GLN A 65 -0.93 -18.52 17.59
C GLN A 65 -0.13 -18.74 16.30
N LEU A 66 0.14 -17.66 15.54
CA LEU A 66 1.01 -17.69 14.37
C LEU A 66 2.46 -17.95 14.75
N THR A 67 2.96 -17.26 15.79
CA THR A 67 4.33 -17.41 16.29
C THR A 67 4.58 -18.85 16.75
N GLU A 68 3.70 -19.39 17.60
CA GLU A 68 3.78 -20.79 18.04
C GLU A 68 3.79 -21.79 16.87
N TRP A 69 2.99 -21.51 15.83
CA TRP A 69 2.91 -22.39 14.66
C TRP A 69 4.20 -22.35 13.84
N THR A 70 4.70 -21.15 13.54
CA THR A 70 5.92 -20.94 12.73
C THR A 70 7.18 -21.43 13.44
N GLU A 71 7.29 -21.24 14.75
CA GLU A 71 8.39 -21.78 15.56
C GLU A 71 8.34 -23.31 15.61
N LYS A 72 7.14 -23.89 15.79
CA LYS A 72 6.99 -25.35 15.82
C LYS A 72 7.25 -26.02 14.46
N GLN A 73 6.78 -25.44 13.36
CA GLN A 73 6.86 -26.07 12.04
C GLN A 73 8.17 -25.74 11.32
N TRP A 74 8.69 -24.52 11.48
CA TRP A 74 9.83 -24.03 10.71
C TRP A 74 11.01 -23.56 11.56
N GLN A 75 10.90 -23.54 12.89
CA GLN A 75 11.91 -22.96 13.80
C GLN A 75 12.20 -21.48 13.48
N ILE A 76 11.17 -20.75 13.04
CA ILE A 76 11.27 -19.34 12.65
C ILE A 76 10.37 -18.50 13.55
N THR A 77 10.95 -17.49 14.19
CA THR A 77 10.21 -16.42 14.87
C THR A 77 9.80 -15.37 13.84
N PRO A 78 8.50 -15.04 13.68
CA PRO A 78 8.06 -14.03 12.72
C PRO A 78 8.51 -12.61 13.07
N VAL A 79 8.77 -11.81 12.04
CA VAL A 79 9.07 -10.38 12.16
C VAL A 79 7.78 -9.59 12.00
N TYR A 80 7.26 -9.03 13.09
CA TYR A 80 6.10 -8.14 13.08
C TYR A 80 6.53 -6.72 12.69
N ILE A 81 5.89 -6.18 11.65
CA ILE A 81 6.16 -4.82 11.19
C ILE A 81 5.25 -3.85 11.93
N HIS A 82 5.82 -2.70 12.31
CA HIS A 82 5.13 -1.62 12.99
C HIS A 82 5.22 -0.34 12.17
N THR A 83 4.21 0.52 12.32
CA THR A 83 4.15 1.80 11.64
C THR A 83 5.24 2.74 12.16
N GLU A 84 5.93 3.41 11.24
CA GLU A 84 7.04 4.32 11.54
C GLU A 84 6.68 5.77 11.19
N LYS A 85 7.37 6.76 11.78
CA LYS A 85 7.18 8.17 11.40
C LYS A 85 7.61 8.41 9.95
N LYS A 86 8.67 7.76 9.49
CA LYS A 86 9.19 7.91 8.14
C LYS A 86 9.97 6.66 7.71
N ARG A 87 9.55 6.03 6.61
CA ARG A 87 10.25 4.89 6.00
C ARG A 87 9.94 4.80 4.52
N PHE A 88 10.83 4.18 3.74
CA PHE A 88 10.64 3.90 2.32
C PHE A 88 10.10 5.09 1.51
N GLY A 89 10.59 6.31 1.81
CA GLY A 89 10.17 7.51 1.12
C GLY A 89 8.74 7.97 1.40
N VAL A 90 8.11 7.48 2.48
CA VAL A 90 6.82 7.93 3.02
C VAL A 90 7.05 8.57 4.39
N THR A 91 6.38 9.68 4.67
CA THR A 91 6.33 10.35 5.99
C THR A 91 4.90 10.33 6.50
N ASN A 92 4.70 9.80 7.71
CA ASN A 92 3.40 9.63 8.33
C ASN A 92 2.86 10.97 8.88
N ALA A 93 1.62 11.30 8.50
CA ALA A 93 0.89 12.50 8.92
C ALA A 93 0.41 12.45 10.37
N TYR A 94 0.19 11.25 10.93
CA TYR A 94 -0.35 11.13 12.28
C TYR A 94 0.62 11.75 13.31
N ASP A 95 0.04 12.43 14.30
CA ASP A 95 0.79 12.98 15.44
C ASP A 95 1.49 11.86 16.20
N GLU A 96 0.77 10.76 16.41
CA GLU A 96 1.28 9.49 16.95
C GLU A 96 1.31 8.43 15.83
N PRO A 97 2.48 8.19 15.18
CA PRO A 97 2.56 7.30 14.02
C PRO A 97 2.09 5.87 14.30
N SER A 98 2.27 5.38 15.52
CA SER A 98 1.85 4.04 15.95
C SER A 98 0.33 3.84 15.91
N LYS A 99 -0.47 4.92 15.89
CA LYS A 99 -1.94 4.86 15.77
C LYS A 99 -2.43 4.65 14.34
N LEU A 100 -1.58 4.82 13.32
CA LEU A 100 -1.95 4.47 11.95
C LEU A 100 -1.82 2.96 11.77
N GLY A 101 -2.90 2.32 11.32
CA GLY A 101 -2.95 0.89 11.02
C GLY A 101 -1.80 0.46 10.11
N ILE A 102 -1.19 -0.69 10.42
CA ILE A 102 -0.02 -1.18 9.70
C ILE A 102 -0.33 -1.52 8.24
N ASP A 103 -1.53 -2.03 7.97
CA ASP A 103 -2.08 -2.26 6.63
C ASP A 103 -2.14 -0.96 5.79
N ARG A 104 -2.64 0.13 6.36
CA ARG A 104 -2.68 1.45 5.74
C ARG A 104 -1.28 2.01 5.49
N TRP A 105 -0.38 1.86 6.47
CA TRP A 105 1.02 2.26 6.33
C TRP A 105 1.73 1.54 5.19
N LEU A 106 1.58 0.22 5.11
CA LEU A 106 2.20 -0.61 4.08
C LEU A 106 1.60 -0.32 2.70
N SER A 107 0.31 -0.02 2.64
CA SER A 107 -0.36 0.41 1.41
C SER A 107 0.20 1.73 0.87
N LEU A 108 0.44 2.71 1.76
CA LEU A 108 1.08 3.97 1.39
C LEU A 108 2.52 3.78 0.90
N ILE A 109 3.28 2.88 1.53
CA ILE A 109 4.62 2.50 1.06
C ILE A 109 4.54 1.90 -0.34
N ALA A 110 3.69 0.90 -0.55
CA ALA A 110 3.55 0.24 -1.84
C ALA A 110 3.14 1.24 -2.94
N ALA A 111 2.17 2.11 -2.68
CA ALA A 111 1.76 3.18 -3.60
C ALA A 111 2.96 4.10 -3.92
N ARG A 112 3.68 4.57 -2.90
CA ARG A 112 4.85 5.44 -3.09
C ARG A 112 5.94 4.81 -3.94
N GLN A 113 6.12 3.49 -3.82
CA GLN A 113 7.10 2.75 -4.61
C GLN A 113 6.61 2.44 -6.01
N HIS A 114 5.30 2.28 -6.19
CA HIS A 114 4.69 2.07 -7.50
C HIS A 114 4.85 3.29 -8.42
N ALA A 115 4.59 4.50 -7.92
CA ALA A 115 4.76 5.71 -8.71
C ALA A 115 5.21 6.93 -7.89
N ARG A 116 5.96 7.84 -8.54
CA ARG A 116 6.43 9.09 -7.95
C ARG A 116 5.44 10.25 -8.14
N GLN A 117 4.15 9.97 -7.96
CA GLN A 117 3.03 10.92 -8.09
C GLN A 117 2.12 10.86 -6.87
N ALA A 118 1.19 11.83 -6.74
CA ALA A 118 0.18 11.76 -5.71
C ALA A 118 -0.73 10.54 -5.95
N GLN A 119 -1.00 9.77 -4.90
CA GLN A 119 -1.79 8.55 -4.96
C GLN A 119 -2.78 8.51 -3.80
N CYS A 120 -4.01 8.16 -4.12
CA CYS A 120 -5.06 7.82 -3.17
C CYS A 120 -5.23 6.31 -3.19
N VAL A 121 -5.10 5.66 -2.02
CA VAL A 121 -5.38 4.24 -1.84
C VAL A 121 -6.73 4.09 -1.18
N ILE A 122 -7.62 3.35 -1.82
CA ILE A 122 -8.96 3.01 -1.37
C ILE A 122 -8.96 1.51 -1.07
N ASP A 123 -8.94 1.12 0.20
CA ASP A 123 -9.07 -0.28 0.62
C ASP A 123 -10.52 -0.58 0.98
N CYS A 124 -11.19 -1.37 0.15
CA CYS A 124 -12.57 -1.81 0.31
C CYS A 124 -12.62 -3.17 1.05
N GLY A 125 -12.25 -3.15 2.33
CA GLY A 125 -12.33 -4.29 3.24
C GLY A 125 -13.56 -4.27 4.15
N THR A 126 -13.48 -4.94 5.30
CA THR A 126 -14.53 -4.92 6.34
C THR A 126 -14.80 -3.50 6.84
N ALA A 127 -13.73 -2.75 7.09
CA ALA A 127 -13.78 -1.30 7.07
C ALA A 127 -13.20 -0.85 5.73
N MET A 128 -13.73 0.25 5.21
CA MET A 128 -13.17 0.93 4.07
C MET A 128 -12.21 2.02 4.55
N THR A 129 -11.03 2.09 3.96
CA THR A 129 -10.04 3.13 4.29
C THR A 129 -9.60 3.86 3.04
N ILE A 130 -9.34 5.15 3.20
CA ILE A 130 -8.91 6.03 2.12
C ILE A 130 -7.70 6.79 2.63
N ASP A 131 -6.55 6.64 2.00
CA ASP A 131 -5.31 7.30 2.42
C ASP A 131 -4.58 7.93 1.23
N ILE A 132 -4.00 9.11 1.46
CA ILE A 132 -3.36 9.88 0.40
C ILE A 132 -1.86 10.04 0.69
N VAL A 133 -1.03 9.67 -0.29
CA VAL A 133 0.41 9.99 -0.31
C VAL A 133 0.73 10.92 -1.47
N THR A 134 1.34 12.06 -1.18
CA THR A 134 1.73 13.04 -2.20
C THR A 134 2.93 12.59 -3.03
N LYS A 135 3.23 13.32 -4.12
CA LYS A 135 4.41 13.09 -4.97
C LYS A 135 5.74 13.09 -4.20
N THR A 136 5.83 13.84 -3.10
CA THR A 136 7.04 13.93 -2.25
C THR A 136 7.08 12.83 -1.18
N GLY A 137 6.03 12.03 -1.04
CA GLY A 137 5.92 10.99 -0.02
C GLY A 137 5.30 11.45 1.29
N GLN A 138 4.72 12.65 1.34
CA GLN A 138 3.96 13.08 2.53
C GLN A 138 2.59 12.41 2.54
N HIS A 139 2.29 11.62 3.59
CA HIS A 139 0.93 11.19 3.92
C HIS A 139 0.11 12.43 4.30
N GLN A 140 -1.15 12.53 3.84
CA GLN A 140 -2.05 13.66 4.12
C GLN A 140 -3.19 13.30 5.09
N GLY A 141 -3.09 12.14 5.75
CA GLY A 141 -4.21 11.57 6.49
C GLY A 141 -5.13 10.77 5.57
N GLY A 142 -6.30 10.46 6.11
CA GLY A 142 -7.25 9.57 5.45
C GLY A 142 -8.60 9.49 6.16
N MET A 143 -9.49 8.68 5.61
CA MET A 143 -10.83 8.40 6.14
C MET A 143 -10.97 6.91 6.47
N ILE A 144 -11.82 6.60 7.45
CA ILE A 144 -12.27 5.25 7.77
C ILE A 144 -13.79 5.25 7.75
N LEU A 145 -14.37 4.37 6.95
CA LEU A 145 -15.80 4.21 6.75
C LEU A 145 -16.16 2.73 6.98
N PRO A 146 -17.41 2.39 7.36
CA PRO A 146 -17.82 1.00 7.35
C PRO A 146 -17.81 0.45 5.91
N GLY A 147 -17.31 -0.76 5.69
CA GLY A 147 -17.42 -1.44 4.39
C GLY A 147 -18.84 -1.96 4.16
N LEU A 148 -19.10 -2.47 2.95
CA LEU A 148 -20.44 -2.98 2.57
C LEU A 148 -20.94 -4.05 3.55
N SER A 149 -20.09 -5.03 3.84
CA SER A 149 -20.42 -6.10 4.80
C SER A 149 -20.76 -5.57 6.19
N LEU A 150 -19.98 -4.63 6.71
CA LEU A 150 -20.20 -4.05 8.03
C LEU A 150 -21.48 -3.20 8.09
N MET A 151 -21.73 -2.37 7.07
CA MET A 151 -22.98 -1.60 6.98
C MET A 151 -24.21 -2.53 6.99
N ARG A 152 -24.17 -3.59 6.18
CA ARG A 152 -25.25 -4.58 6.09
C ARG A 152 -25.44 -5.33 7.41
N SER A 153 -24.35 -5.80 8.04
CA SER A 153 -24.41 -6.49 9.33
C SER A 153 -24.93 -5.60 10.47
N ALA A 154 -24.60 -4.30 10.45
CA ALA A 154 -25.13 -3.36 11.44
C ALA A 154 -26.66 -3.25 11.35
N LEU A 155 -27.22 -3.22 10.14
CA LEU A 155 -28.66 -3.21 9.90
C LEU A 155 -29.30 -4.58 10.20
N ALA A 156 -28.61 -5.68 9.88
CA ALA A 156 -29.03 -7.06 10.18
C ALA A 156 -29.24 -7.31 11.67
N THR A 157 -28.32 -6.82 12.48
CA THR A 157 -28.37 -7.06 13.94
C THR A 157 -29.61 -6.41 14.55
N SER A 158 -30.13 -5.36 13.91
CA SER A 158 -31.35 -4.65 14.31
C SER A 158 -32.60 -5.13 13.58
N THR A 159 -32.51 -6.03 12.58
CA THR A 159 -33.64 -6.46 11.76
C THR A 159 -33.57 -7.96 11.44
N HIS A 160 -34.64 -8.72 11.68
CA HIS A 160 -34.72 -10.16 11.31
C HIS A 160 -34.71 -10.41 9.79
N ALA A 161 -34.49 -9.39 8.96
CA ALA A 161 -34.76 -9.36 7.53
C ALA A 161 -33.63 -9.93 6.64
N LEU A 162 -32.49 -10.34 7.21
CA LEU A 162 -31.33 -10.79 6.43
C LEU A 162 -31.23 -12.32 6.27
N THR A 163 -32.24 -13.07 6.72
CA THR A 163 -32.33 -14.52 6.52
C THR A 163 -33.02 -14.92 5.21
N GLU A 164 -33.62 -13.98 4.48
CA GLU A 164 -34.30 -14.24 3.22
C GLU A 164 -33.44 -13.70 2.05
N GLU A 165 -32.65 -14.57 1.42
CA GLU A 165 -32.10 -14.27 0.11
C GLU A 165 -33.26 -14.19 -0.89
N THR A 166 -33.55 -12.98 -1.40
CA THR A 166 -34.53 -12.81 -2.46
C THR A 166 -33.88 -13.02 -3.83
N ASP A 167 -34.55 -13.77 -4.71
CA ASP A 167 -34.15 -14.12 -6.09
C ASP A 167 -34.07 -12.91 -7.08
N GLU A 168 -33.98 -11.68 -6.58
CA GLU A 168 -33.84 -10.49 -7.42
C GLU A 168 -32.44 -10.45 -8.05
N LYS A 169 -32.35 -10.94 -9.28
CA LYS A 169 -31.11 -10.97 -10.10
C LYS A 169 -30.65 -9.60 -10.59
N GLU A 170 -31.52 -8.58 -10.53
CA GLU A 170 -31.24 -7.24 -11.05
C GLU A 170 -31.18 -6.20 -9.93
N PHE A 171 -30.12 -5.40 -9.92
CA PHE A 171 -29.98 -4.27 -9.01
C PHE A 171 -30.99 -3.17 -9.33
N LYS A 172 -31.76 -2.74 -8.32
CA LYS A 172 -32.66 -1.58 -8.41
C LYS A 172 -32.28 -0.57 -7.33
N THR A 173 -32.14 0.70 -7.72
CA THR A 173 -31.80 1.79 -6.79
C THR A 173 -32.86 1.96 -5.70
N LEU A 174 -34.14 1.89 -6.07
CA LEU A 174 -35.26 1.92 -5.14
C LEU A 174 -35.91 0.54 -5.12
N ALA A 175 -35.56 -0.26 -4.11
CA ALA A 175 -36.09 -1.61 -3.94
C ALA A 175 -37.43 -1.62 -3.20
N THR A 176 -38.22 -2.67 -3.43
CA THR A 176 -39.56 -2.85 -2.83
C THR A 176 -39.59 -3.89 -1.72
N ASN A 177 -38.43 -4.39 -1.27
CA ASN A 177 -38.29 -5.31 -0.14
C ASN A 177 -37.10 -4.92 0.74
N THR A 178 -37.15 -5.26 2.03
CA THR A 178 -36.16 -4.80 3.03
C THR A 178 -34.74 -5.28 2.72
N TYR A 179 -34.56 -6.54 2.35
CA TYR A 179 -33.24 -7.11 2.03
C TYR A 179 -32.58 -6.36 0.87
N SER A 180 -33.31 -6.19 -0.23
CA SER A 180 -32.84 -5.49 -1.43
C SER A 180 -32.68 -3.98 -1.17
N ALA A 181 -33.52 -3.37 -0.32
CA ALA A 181 -33.38 -1.96 0.07
C ALA A 181 -32.09 -1.73 0.89
N ILE A 182 -31.74 -2.65 1.79
CA ILE A 182 -30.46 -2.61 2.51
C ILE A 182 -29.29 -2.77 1.53
N GLN A 183 -29.36 -3.73 0.60
CA GLN A 183 -28.30 -3.92 -0.40
C GLN A 183 -28.12 -2.68 -1.29
N ALA A 184 -29.22 -2.12 -1.80
CA ALA A 184 -29.24 -0.93 -2.65
C ALA A 184 -28.72 0.30 -1.91
N GLY A 185 -29.24 0.58 -0.70
CA GLY A 185 -28.82 1.73 0.10
C GLY A 185 -27.35 1.67 0.49
N THR A 186 -26.85 0.50 0.91
CA THR A 186 -25.42 0.35 1.27
C THR A 186 -24.49 0.49 0.08
N LEU A 187 -24.85 -0.10 -1.07
CA LEU A 187 -24.06 0.03 -2.29
C LEU A 187 -24.03 1.48 -2.79
N TYR A 188 -25.21 2.10 -2.88
CA TYR A 188 -25.36 3.49 -3.33
C TYR A 188 -24.60 4.47 -2.42
N SER A 189 -24.64 4.26 -1.10
CA SER A 189 -23.90 5.08 -0.15
C SER A 189 -22.39 5.00 -0.39
N VAL A 190 -21.86 3.80 -0.60
CA VAL A 190 -20.43 3.58 -0.87
C VAL A 190 -20.02 4.19 -2.20
N THR A 191 -20.73 3.91 -3.28
CA THR A 191 -20.36 4.39 -4.62
C THR A 191 -20.43 5.90 -4.69
N ALA A 192 -21.50 6.52 -4.19
CA ALA A 192 -21.63 7.98 -4.16
C ALA A 192 -20.55 8.66 -3.30
N THR A 193 -20.17 8.03 -2.17
CA THR A 193 -19.07 8.53 -1.33
C THR A 193 -17.73 8.48 -2.08
N LEU A 194 -17.43 7.37 -2.73
CA LEU A 194 -16.19 7.20 -3.49
C LEU A 194 -16.13 8.15 -4.69
N GLU A 195 -17.20 8.28 -5.46
CA GLU A 195 -17.31 9.24 -6.57
C GLU A 195 -17.04 10.66 -6.09
N ARG A 196 -17.67 11.08 -4.97
CA ARG A 196 -17.46 12.42 -4.43
C ARG A 196 -16.00 12.64 -4.02
N ILE A 197 -15.41 11.69 -3.31
CA ILE A 197 -14.01 11.77 -2.88
C ILE A 197 -13.07 11.82 -4.08
N ILE A 198 -13.31 11.01 -5.11
CA ILE A 198 -12.51 11.01 -6.33
C ILE A 198 -12.56 12.38 -7.01
N ASN A 199 -13.76 12.94 -7.18
CA ASN A 199 -13.94 14.26 -7.81
C ASN A 199 -13.24 15.37 -7.00
N ASP A 200 -13.48 15.43 -5.68
CA ASP A 200 -12.88 16.43 -4.80
C ASP A 200 -11.34 16.35 -4.81
N LEU A 201 -10.78 15.15 -4.86
CA LEU A 201 -9.33 14.94 -4.93
C LEU A 201 -8.76 15.21 -6.32
N GLN A 202 -9.49 14.92 -7.39
CA GLN A 202 -9.08 15.30 -8.74
C GLN A 202 -8.96 16.82 -8.86
N GLU A 203 -9.94 17.56 -8.35
CA GLU A 203 -9.90 19.02 -8.31
C GLU A 203 -8.72 19.52 -7.45
N SER A 204 -8.58 19.01 -6.23
CA SER A 204 -7.54 19.44 -5.28
C SER A 204 -6.11 19.17 -5.76
N PHE A 205 -5.91 18.23 -6.70
CA PHE A 205 -4.61 17.84 -7.21
C PHE A 205 -4.41 18.19 -8.71
N ASP A 206 -5.21 19.09 -9.29
CA ASP A 206 -5.14 19.47 -10.71
C ASP A 206 -5.17 18.26 -11.67
N ASN A 207 -5.99 17.25 -11.36
CA ASN A 207 -6.05 15.95 -12.04
C ASN A 207 -4.74 15.14 -12.03
N LYS A 208 -3.76 15.50 -11.20
CA LYS A 208 -2.45 14.82 -11.06
C LYS A 208 -2.40 13.89 -9.85
N ILE A 209 -3.46 13.12 -9.68
CA ILE A 209 -3.58 12.08 -8.65
C ILE A 209 -3.98 10.76 -9.31
N ARG A 210 -3.39 9.66 -8.83
CA ARG A 210 -3.78 8.31 -9.22
C ARG A 210 -4.61 7.66 -8.12
N PHE A 211 -5.67 6.97 -8.51
CA PHE A 211 -6.50 6.20 -7.59
C PHE A 211 -6.15 4.72 -7.69
N ILE A 212 -5.98 4.11 -6.53
CA ILE A 212 -5.75 2.68 -6.39
C ILE A 212 -6.88 2.12 -5.54
N ILE A 213 -7.51 1.04 -6.00
CA ILE A 213 -8.48 0.28 -5.20
C ILE A 213 -7.91 -1.10 -4.87
N THR A 214 -8.18 -1.56 -3.66
CA THR A 214 -7.84 -2.89 -3.13
C THR A 214 -8.96 -3.34 -2.19
N GLY A 215 -8.79 -4.49 -1.54
CA GLY A 215 -9.74 -5.02 -0.58
C GLY A 215 -10.62 -6.11 -1.18
N GLY A 216 -11.46 -6.72 -0.34
CA GLY A 216 -12.32 -7.84 -0.74
C GLY A 216 -13.49 -7.43 -1.61
N ASP A 217 -13.97 -6.19 -1.46
CA ASP A 217 -15.12 -5.64 -2.18
C ASP A 217 -14.69 -4.83 -3.42
N ALA A 218 -13.39 -4.79 -3.77
CA ALA A 218 -12.88 -4.00 -4.89
C ALA A 218 -13.46 -4.43 -6.24
N GLU A 219 -13.51 -5.74 -6.51
CA GLU A 219 -13.97 -6.29 -7.78
C GLU A 219 -15.46 -6.02 -8.04
N SER A 220 -16.28 -6.01 -6.99
CA SER A 220 -17.71 -5.69 -7.12
C SER A 220 -17.98 -4.20 -7.24
N LEU A 221 -17.10 -3.35 -6.71
CA LEU A 221 -17.23 -1.89 -6.77
C LEU A 221 -16.67 -1.28 -8.05
N LEU A 222 -15.58 -1.84 -8.61
CA LEU A 222 -14.91 -1.32 -9.81
C LEU A 222 -15.84 -1.01 -10.99
N PRO A 223 -16.80 -1.89 -11.37
CA PRO A 223 -17.72 -1.61 -12.48
C PRO A 223 -18.68 -0.43 -12.23
N LEU A 224 -18.76 0.05 -10.99
CA LEU A 224 -19.68 1.11 -10.56
C LEU A 224 -18.95 2.43 -10.31
N LEU A 225 -17.64 2.48 -10.56
CA LEU A 225 -16.78 3.63 -10.29
C LEU A 225 -16.13 4.13 -11.59
N PRO A 226 -15.57 5.36 -11.60
CA PRO A 226 -14.86 5.88 -12.77
C PRO A 226 -13.73 4.97 -13.28
N ASP A 227 -13.55 4.91 -14.60
CA ASP A 227 -12.58 4.03 -15.28
C ASP A 227 -11.11 4.27 -14.93
N ASN A 228 -10.78 5.39 -14.28
CA ASN A 228 -9.40 5.80 -13.98
C ASN A 228 -8.85 5.25 -12.65
N ILE A 229 -9.50 4.23 -12.08
CA ILE A 229 -9.09 3.58 -10.84
C ILE A 229 -8.33 2.29 -11.15
N ASN A 230 -7.19 2.08 -10.50
CA ASN A 230 -6.36 0.91 -10.73
C ASN A 230 -6.55 -0.15 -9.62
N HIS A 231 -6.87 -1.39 -10.00
CA HIS A 231 -7.04 -2.50 -9.03
C HIS A 231 -5.72 -3.17 -8.63
N TYR A 232 -5.37 -3.13 -7.34
CA TYR A 232 -4.11 -3.64 -6.77
C TYR A 232 -4.40 -4.54 -5.55
N PRO A 233 -4.85 -5.79 -5.74
CA PRO A 233 -5.39 -6.64 -4.66
C PRO A 233 -4.39 -7.01 -3.54
N ASP A 234 -3.09 -7.01 -3.84
CA ASP A 234 -2.00 -7.41 -2.94
C ASP A 234 -1.16 -6.23 -2.44
N ILE A 235 -1.72 -5.02 -2.37
CA ILE A 235 -0.93 -3.82 -2.06
C ILE A 235 -0.24 -3.87 -0.68
N VAL A 236 -0.87 -4.45 0.34
CA VAL A 236 -0.27 -4.63 1.67
C VAL A 236 0.92 -5.59 1.62
N LEU A 237 0.78 -6.72 0.90
CA LEU A 237 1.86 -7.69 0.70
C LEU A 237 3.02 -7.06 -0.11
N LYS A 238 2.71 -6.23 -1.10
CA LYS A 238 3.72 -5.43 -1.82
C LYS A 238 4.44 -4.44 -0.89
N GLY A 239 3.74 -3.87 0.10
CA GLY A 239 4.34 -3.07 1.15
C GLY A 239 5.32 -3.87 2.02
N LEU A 240 4.88 -5.05 2.48
CA LEU A 240 5.72 -5.98 3.27
C LEU A 240 6.97 -6.42 2.51
N ALA A 241 6.87 -6.61 1.19
CA ALA A 241 8.00 -7.00 0.35
C ALA A 241 9.18 -6.02 0.44
N PHE A 242 8.95 -4.73 0.71
CA PHE A 242 10.03 -3.75 0.88
C PHE A 242 10.81 -3.96 2.18
N TYR A 243 10.12 -4.31 3.27
CA TYR A 243 10.76 -4.71 4.53
C TYR A 243 11.55 -5.99 4.34
N ALA A 244 10.93 -7.02 3.75
CA ALA A 244 11.57 -8.31 3.51
C ALA A 244 12.87 -8.17 2.71
N ARG A 245 12.88 -7.39 1.62
CA ARG A 245 14.08 -7.18 0.78
C ARG A 245 15.17 -6.33 1.43
N GLN A 246 14.82 -5.45 2.37
CA GLN A 246 15.81 -4.61 3.05
C GLN A 246 16.75 -5.46 3.93
N ASP A 247 16.21 -6.46 4.61
CA ASP A 247 16.99 -7.34 5.47
C ASP A 247 18.01 -8.18 4.69
N ASP A 248 17.71 -8.56 3.44
CA ASP A 248 18.69 -9.24 2.58
C ASP A 248 19.89 -8.35 2.27
N LYS A 249 19.64 -7.06 2.00
CA LYS A 249 20.72 -6.11 1.73
C LYS A 249 21.59 -5.91 2.96
N LYS A 250 20.99 -5.86 4.15
CA LYS A 250 21.72 -5.74 5.41
C LYS A 250 22.59 -6.98 5.67
N LYS A 251 22.01 -8.18 5.60
CA LYS A 251 22.75 -9.46 5.75
C LYS A 251 23.88 -9.61 4.72
N ARG A 252 23.65 -9.26 3.45
CA ARG A 252 24.68 -9.29 2.40
C ARG A 252 25.80 -8.27 2.64
N ALA A 253 25.49 -7.08 3.16
CA ALA A 253 26.50 -6.07 3.51
C ALA A 253 27.35 -6.50 4.71
N GLU A 254 26.74 -7.07 5.75
CA GLU A 254 27.44 -7.61 6.92
C GLU A 254 28.38 -8.76 6.52
N LYS A 255 27.91 -9.72 5.72
CA LYS A 255 28.73 -10.85 5.24
C LYS A 255 29.91 -10.42 4.36
N ARG A 256 29.75 -9.37 3.54
CA ARG A 256 30.86 -8.76 2.77
C ARG A 256 31.90 -8.11 3.68
N THR A 257 31.44 -7.47 4.76
CA THR A 257 32.33 -6.82 5.72
C THR A 257 33.14 -7.85 6.51
N ASP A 258 32.52 -8.96 6.92
CA ASP A 258 33.21 -10.06 7.61
C ASP A 258 34.22 -10.79 6.70
N ASN A 259 33.85 -11.05 5.45
CA ASN A 259 34.78 -11.65 4.47
C ASN A 259 35.98 -10.73 4.20
N ASN A 260 35.77 -9.42 4.07
CA ASN A 260 36.88 -8.47 3.91
C ASN A 260 37.79 -8.40 5.15
N LYS A 261 37.23 -8.51 6.35
CA LYS A 261 38.02 -8.58 7.59
C LYS A 261 38.83 -9.87 7.69
N LYS A 262 38.26 -11.02 7.30
CA LYS A 262 38.98 -12.30 7.25
C LYS A 262 40.10 -12.30 6.22
N ALA A 263 39.83 -11.81 5.00
CA ALA A 263 40.86 -11.67 3.97
C ALA A 263 42.00 -10.72 4.38
N ALA A 264 41.69 -9.63 5.10
CA ALA A 264 42.70 -8.73 5.64
C ALA A 264 43.55 -9.40 6.73
N ALA A 265 42.95 -10.20 7.63
CA ALA A 265 43.67 -10.95 8.67
C ALA A 265 44.58 -12.05 8.09
N GLU A 266 44.11 -12.78 7.07
CA GLU A 266 44.90 -13.80 6.37
C GLU A 266 46.06 -13.19 5.55
N SER A 267 45.93 -11.93 5.10
CA SER A 267 47.03 -11.21 4.43
C SER A 267 48.11 -10.65 5.38
N THR A 268 47.84 -10.63 6.69
CA THR A 268 48.80 -10.18 7.72
C THR A 268 49.58 -11.31 8.40
N GLU A 269 49.28 -12.58 8.10
CA GLU A 269 49.98 -13.76 8.64
C GLU A 269 50.87 -14.45 7.58
N ASN A 270 51.75 -13.70 6.93
CA ASN A 270 52.90 -14.26 6.23
C ASN A 270 54.14 -13.40 6.49
N PRO A 271 54.97 -13.71 7.51
CA PRO A 271 56.32 -13.20 7.57
C PRO A 271 57.18 -14.07 6.64
N THR A 272 57.32 -13.67 5.37
CA THR A 272 58.42 -14.18 4.56
C THR A 272 59.68 -13.39 4.88
N ASP A 273 60.68 -14.16 5.27
CA ASP A 273 62.06 -13.82 5.58
C ASP A 273 62.73 -12.94 4.51
N GLY A 274 63.75 -12.20 4.96
CA GLY A 274 64.18 -10.92 4.40
C GLY A 274 64.86 -10.89 3.04
N SER A 275 64.83 -9.71 2.41
CA SER A 275 66.04 -8.95 2.07
C SER A 275 65.68 -7.55 1.55
N ASP A 276 66.46 -6.58 2.00
CA ASP A 276 66.57 -5.17 1.61
C ASP A 276 65.79 -4.71 0.39
N PHE A 277 64.92 -3.69 0.56
CA PHE A 277 64.92 -2.53 -0.32
C PHE A 277 64.24 -1.33 0.37
N THR A 278 64.85 -0.17 0.15
CA THR A 278 64.75 1.11 0.84
C THR A 278 63.34 1.73 0.92
N GLN A 279 63.09 2.41 2.05
CA GLN A 279 61.91 3.20 2.35
C GLN A 279 61.68 4.35 1.36
N GLU A 280 60.52 4.37 0.70
CA GLU A 280 59.90 5.60 0.18
C GLU A 280 58.48 5.70 0.74
N THR A 281 58.26 6.70 1.60
CA THR A 281 56.99 6.96 2.28
C THR A 281 55.91 7.45 1.32
N SER A 282 54.73 6.84 1.42
CA SER A 282 53.51 7.00 0.61
C SER A 282 52.84 8.39 0.63
N VAL A 283 53.56 9.47 0.90
CA VAL A 283 53.04 10.85 0.91
C VAL A 283 53.17 11.53 -0.47
N GLU A 284 54.07 11.05 -1.34
CA GLU A 284 54.35 11.71 -2.64
C GLU A 284 53.42 11.27 -3.78
N ARG A 285 52.73 10.12 -3.64
CA ARG A 285 51.86 9.59 -4.71
C ARG A 285 50.48 10.28 -4.78
N TYR A 286 50.10 11.06 -3.77
CA TYR A 286 48.80 11.76 -3.72
C TYR A 286 48.83 13.14 -4.41
N ILE A 287 50.00 13.75 -4.58
CA ILE A 287 50.12 15.13 -5.10
C ILE A 287 50.25 15.17 -6.63
N GLN A 288 50.68 14.09 -7.30
CA GLN A 288 50.86 14.10 -8.75
C GLN A 288 49.61 13.79 -9.59
N ASN A 289 48.52 13.26 -9.02
CA ASN A 289 47.31 12.92 -9.78
C ASN A 289 46.23 14.00 -9.82
N LYS A 290 46.46 15.19 -9.22
CA LYS A 290 45.49 16.30 -9.22
C LYS A 290 45.70 17.34 -10.34
N ASN A 291 46.73 17.18 -11.18
CA ASN A 291 47.08 18.16 -12.24
C ASN A 291 46.91 17.66 -13.69
N LYS A 292 46.09 16.63 -13.93
CA LYS A 292 45.71 16.20 -15.29
C LYS A 292 44.20 16.02 -15.40
N THR A 293 43.45 17.13 -15.45
CA THR A 293 42.23 17.35 -16.28
C THR A 293 41.57 18.68 -15.92
N GLN A 294 42.28 19.78 -16.13
CA GLN A 294 41.67 21.09 -16.40
C GLN A 294 42.23 21.61 -17.72
N SER A 295 41.56 21.27 -18.84
CA SER A 295 41.54 22.12 -20.05
C SER A 295 40.46 21.62 -21.01
N ASN A 296 39.29 22.24 -20.98
CA ASN A 296 38.67 22.76 -22.20
C ASN A 296 37.46 23.66 -21.87
N SER A 297 37.68 24.95 -22.12
CA SER A 297 36.77 26.00 -22.60
C SER A 297 35.60 25.48 -23.48
N LYS A 298 34.42 26.08 -23.60
CA LYS A 298 33.87 27.44 -23.34
C LYS A 298 32.32 27.37 -23.49
N PRO A 299 31.56 28.43 -23.17
CA PRO A 299 30.11 28.38 -22.93
C PRO A 299 29.27 28.58 -24.21
N LYS A 300 28.12 27.90 -24.29
CA LYS A 300 27.06 28.24 -25.27
C LYS A 300 25.92 28.99 -24.57
N THR A 301 25.93 30.30 -24.74
CA THR A 301 24.75 31.17 -24.61
C THR A 301 23.80 30.93 -25.77
N ARG A 302 22.53 30.58 -25.52
CA ARG A 302 21.46 30.83 -26.50
C ARG A 302 20.07 30.97 -25.85
N ARG A 303 19.66 32.24 -25.71
CA ARG A 303 18.36 32.82 -26.02
C ARG A 303 17.10 32.24 -25.35
N VAL A 304 16.63 33.00 -24.36
CA VAL A 304 15.21 33.17 -23.99
C VAL A 304 14.39 33.49 -25.25
N ARG A 305 13.31 32.73 -25.48
CA ARG A 305 12.18 33.13 -26.32
C ARG A 305 10.92 33.18 -25.46
N ARG A 306 10.47 34.41 -25.18
CA ARG A 306 9.08 34.74 -24.86
C ARG A 306 8.28 34.77 -26.16
N SER A 307 7.13 34.11 -26.20
CA SER A 307 5.97 34.44 -27.06
C SER A 307 4.76 33.71 -26.48
N LYS A 308 3.92 34.40 -25.71
CA LYS A 308 2.65 35.03 -26.11
C LYS A 308 1.50 34.00 -26.23
N ALA A 309 0.61 34.07 -25.25
CA ALA A 309 -0.79 33.68 -25.35
C ALA A 309 -1.58 34.67 -26.25
N PRO A 310 -2.77 34.27 -26.69
CA PRO A 310 -3.99 35.08 -26.62
C PRO A 310 -5.05 34.35 -25.75
N LYS A 311 -5.65 34.98 -24.73
CA LYS A 311 -6.96 35.70 -24.77
C LYS A 311 -8.00 34.96 -25.62
N ALA A 312 -8.99 34.27 -25.05
CA ALA A 312 -10.20 34.79 -24.37
C ALA A 312 -11.09 35.61 -25.31
N GLU A 313 -12.18 35.01 -25.76
CA GLU A 313 -13.42 35.68 -26.15
C GLU A 313 -14.57 35.07 -25.34
N GLN A 314 -15.21 35.94 -24.57
CA GLN A 314 -16.54 35.80 -24.01
C GLN A 314 -17.52 36.41 -25.03
N GLU A 315 -18.69 35.79 -25.20
CA GLU A 315 -19.98 36.44 -25.45
C GLU A 315 -21.04 35.40 -24.98
N SER A 316 -21.82 35.61 -23.90
CA SER A 316 -22.79 36.65 -23.54
C SER A 316 -24.23 36.36 -24.01
N SER A 317 -25.15 36.63 -23.09
CA SER A 317 -26.62 36.74 -23.20
C SER A 317 -27.40 35.41 -23.08
N ALA A 318 -28.13 35.18 -21.97
CA ALA A 318 -29.48 35.68 -21.64
C ALA A 318 -30.55 34.88 -22.42
N GLN A 319 -31.69 34.44 -21.88
CA GLN A 319 -32.53 34.93 -20.81
C GLN A 319 -33.61 33.86 -20.52
N THR A 320 -34.08 33.81 -19.27
CA THR A 320 -35.45 33.52 -18.80
C THR A 320 -36.35 32.54 -19.58
N ASP A 321 -36.83 31.48 -18.91
CA ASP A 321 -38.23 31.45 -18.43
C ASP A 321 -38.49 30.23 -17.54
N LYS A 322 -39.02 30.52 -16.34
CA LYS A 322 -39.71 29.55 -15.47
C LYS A 322 -41.16 29.47 -15.95
N PRO A 323 -41.77 28.28 -15.87
CA PRO A 323 -43.17 28.20 -15.50
C PRO A 323 -43.30 27.63 -14.08
N ASP A 324 -44.00 28.43 -13.28
CA ASP A 324 -44.72 28.05 -12.08
C ASP A 324 -45.70 26.90 -12.36
N THR A 325 -45.67 25.86 -11.52
CA THR A 325 -46.77 24.89 -11.41
C THR A 325 -46.96 24.53 -9.94
N SER A 326 -47.82 25.32 -9.31
CA SER A 326 -48.66 24.98 -8.17
C SER A 326 -48.94 23.48 -7.98
N LEU A 327 -48.59 22.96 -6.80
CA LEU A 327 -49.14 21.73 -6.25
C LEU A 327 -50.48 22.05 -5.56
N PRO A 328 -51.53 21.24 -5.71
CA PRO A 328 -52.76 21.41 -4.94
C PRO A 328 -52.64 20.77 -3.55
N GLU A 329 -53.02 21.55 -2.54
CA GLU A 329 -53.49 21.08 -1.23
C GLU A 329 -54.85 20.39 -1.37
N GLU A 330 -54.98 19.20 -0.77
CA GLU A 330 -56.19 18.55 -0.23
C GLU A 330 -55.72 17.16 0.26
N ALA A 331 -56.08 16.60 1.42
CA ALA A 331 -57.10 16.91 2.39
C ALA A 331 -56.78 16.20 3.74
N ILE A 332 -57.12 16.89 4.84
CA ILE A 332 -57.56 16.42 6.18
C ILE A 332 -56.65 15.44 6.94
#